data_AF-A0A078G984-F1
#
_entry.id   AF-A0A078G984-F1
#
_cell.length_a   1.000
_cell.length_b   1.000
_cell.length_c   1.000
_cell.angle_alpha   90.00
_cell.angle_beta   90.00
_cell.angle_gamma   90.00
#
_symmetry.space_group_name_H-M   'P 1'
#
loop_
_entity.id
_entity.type
_entity.pdbx_description
1 polymer ?
#
loop_
_entity_poly.entity_id
_entity_poly.type
_entity_poly.pdbx_seq_one_letter_code
_entity_poly.pdbx_strand_id
1 'polypeptide(L)'
;MGKASVILYITVGILVLFLVSYSPKKKSHHHNGGHNSQHHRLKLRSSFNFKPTRHDPIPFDPLVADMERRREDKEWERQYIEHSHPELAHDPAPGHESQPEWEEFMDAEDYLNDEEKFNVTDRLISLFPKIDVSPLDGYVSESELIEWNVQSSAKEVMHRSQRDMDVHDRNKDGFVSFSEYEPPSWGRDSGNYSFGYDIGWWKEEHFNASDANGDGLLNLTEFNDFLHPADTKNPKLLLWLCKEEVRERDSDKDGKIGFDEFFHGLFDAVRSYEEDNHNATHSYHDLPEGPAKQLFAQLDKDGVGYLSDVELLPVISKIHPTERYYAKEQADYIISKADSDKDGRLTLAEMIEHPYVFYSAIFDEDDTDDDYGLHDEFR
;
A
#
# COMPACT_ATOMS: atom_id res chain seq x y z
N MET A 1 32.88 68.59 2.21
CA MET A 1 33.44 67.21 2.21
C MET A 1 32.38 66.11 2.05
N GLY A 2 31.10 66.39 1.77
CA GLY A 2 30.05 65.35 1.78
C GLY A 2 29.82 64.57 0.47
N LYS A 3 30.05 65.16 -0.71
CA LYS A 3 29.71 64.51 -1.99
C LYS A 3 30.71 63.41 -2.41
N ALA A 4 31.99 63.60 -2.11
CA ALA A 4 33.04 62.63 -2.43
C ALA A 4 32.92 61.36 -1.55
N SER A 5 32.57 61.52 -0.27
CA SER A 5 32.36 60.38 0.63
C SER A 5 31.16 59.54 0.24
N VAL A 6 30.05 60.15 -0.18
CA VAL A 6 28.85 59.41 -0.63
C VAL A 6 29.15 58.59 -1.88
N ILE A 7 29.88 59.16 -2.85
CA ILE A 7 30.31 58.42 -4.05
C ILE A 7 31.21 57.25 -3.65
N LEU A 8 32.13 57.45 -2.69
CA LEU A 8 33.02 56.40 -2.22
C LEU A 8 32.26 55.24 -1.55
N TYR A 9 31.27 55.53 -0.70
CA TYR A 9 30.43 54.50 -0.09
C TYR A 9 29.57 53.75 -1.11
N ILE A 10 29.02 54.44 -2.13
CA ILE A 10 28.26 53.79 -3.20
C ILE A 10 29.18 52.87 -4.03
N THR A 11 30.39 53.32 -4.36
CA THR A 11 31.35 52.49 -5.11
C THR A 11 31.80 51.27 -4.32
N VAL A 12 32.00 51.40 -3.00
CA VAL A 12 32.33 50.27 -2.13
C VAL A 12 31.14 49.32 -2.01
N GLY A 13 29.91 49.82 -1.88
CA GLY A 13 28.70 48.99 -1.84
C GLY A 13 28.47 48.19 -3.12
N ILE A 14 28.67 48.81 -4.29
CA ILE A 14 28.58 48.13 -5.58
C ILE A 14 29.69 47.09 -5.72
N LEU A 15 30.91 47.38 -5.26
CA LEU A 15 32.03 46.46 -5.32
C LEU A 15 31.84 45.26 -4.38
N VAL A 16 31.25 45.45 -3.21
CA VAL A 16 30.87 44.36 -2.29
C VAL A 16 29.75 43.51 -2.90
N LEU A 17 28.71 44.11 -3.48
CA LEU A 17 27.66 43.37 -4.19
C LEU A 17 28.22 42.60 -5.39
N PHE A 18 29.14 43.19 -6.14
CA PHE A 18 29.81 42.53 -7.24
C PHE A 18 30.63 41.33 -6.74
N LEU A 19 31.41 41.48 -5.67
CA LEU A 19 32.18 40.39 -5.06
C LEU A 19 31.32 39.27 -4.47
N VAL A 20 30.15 39.59 -3.90
CA VAL A 20 29.20 38.58 -3.40
C VAL A 20 28.54 37.85 -4.58
N SER A 21 28.19 38.56 -5.66
CA SER A 21 27.58 37.97 -6.86
C SER A 21 28.57 37.16 -7.73
N TYR A 22 29.87 37.48 -7.66
CA TYR A 22 30.95 36.80 -8.38
C TYR A 22 31.76 35.84 -7.50
N SER A 23 31.25 35.50 -6.32
CA SER A 23 31.85 34.43 -5.51
C SER A 23 31.76 33.13 -6.32
N PRO A 24 32.89 32.53 -6.74
CA PRO A 24 32.87 31.35 -7.58
C PRO A 24 32.17 30.23 -6.82
N LYS A 25 31.04 29.74 -7.35
CA LYS A 25 30.42 28.49 -6.90
C LYS A 25 31.50 27.43 -6.95
N LYS A 26 32.01 27.03 -5.79
CA LYS A 26 32.93 25.89 -5.68
C LYS A 26 32.18 24.68 -6.23
N LYS A 27 32.59 24.20 -7.41
CA LYS A 27 32.30 22.83 -7.81
C LYS A 27 32.98 21.94 -6.78
N SER A 28 32.19 21.35 -5.90
CA SER A 28 32.63 20.31 -4.98
C SER A 28 33.01 19.09 -5.82
N HIS A 29 34.31 18.94 -6.10
CA HIS A 29 34.85 17.67 -6.52
C HIS A 29 34.84 16.73 -5.31
N HIS A 30 34.13 15.61 -5.44
CA HIS A 30 34.14 14.52 -4.48
C HIS A 30 35.56 14.04 -4.19
N HIS A 31 35.94 14.05 -2.92
CA HIS A 31 37.00 13.22 -2.39
C HIS A 31 36.53 12.54 -1.12
N ASN A 32 36.64 11.21 -1.13
CA ASN A 32 36.43 10.28 -0.03
C ASN A 32 36.98 10.79 1.31
N GLY A 33 36.15 10.73 2.35
CA GLY A 33 36.55 10.93 3.74
C GLY A 33 35.31 10.92 4.64
N GLY A 34 35.06 9.79 5.31
CA GLY A 34 33.84 9.54 6.05
C GLY A 34 33.57 10.53 7.18
N HIS A 35 32.34 11.01 7.23
CA HIS A 35 31.62 11.43 8.43
C HIS A 35 30.11 11.26 8.16
N ASN A 36 29.46 10.50 9.04
CA ASN A 36 28.03 10.17 9.02
C ASN A 36 27.16 11.42 9.15
N SER A 37 26.61 11.88 8.03
CA SER A 37 25.41 12.73 8.00
C SER A 37 24.56 12.21 6.84
N GLN A 38 23.64 11.31 7.14
CA GLN A 38 22.66 10.78 6.19
C GLN A 38 21.84 11.96 5.65
N HIS A 39 22.16 12.42 4.44
CA HIS A 39 21.22 13.20 3.66
C HIS A 39 20.07 12.25 3.27
N HIS A 40 18.96 12.32 3.99
CA HIS A 40 17.75 11.56 3.70
C HIS A 40 17.16 12.11 2.40
N ARG A 41 17.55 11.52 1.26
CA ARG A 41 16.97 11.84 -0.04
C ARG A 41 15.70 11.01 -0.17
N LEU A 42 14.57 11.70 -0.35
CA LEU A 42 13.29 11.06 -0.67
C LEU A 42 13.43 10.36 -2.03
N LYS A 43 13.40 9.04 -2.03
CA LYS A 43 13.40 8.23 -3.25
C LYS A 43 11.98 7.78 -3.52
N LEU A 44 11.49 7.93 -4.75
CA LEU A 44 10.25 7.26 -5.14
C LEU A 44 10.48 5.75 -5.08
N ARG A 45 9.56 5.01 -4.46
CA ARG A 45 9.67 3.55 -4.36
C ARG A 45 9.65 2.92 -5.76
N SER A 46 10.47 1.89 -5.95
CA SER A 46 10.39 1.01 -7.12
C SER A 46 9.52 -0.20 -6.75
N SER A 47 8.22 0.01 -6.57
CA SER A 47 7.29 -1.06 -6.17
C SER A 47 6.73 -1.83 -7.35
N PHE A 48 7.59 -2.27 -8.28
CA PHE A 48 7.21 -3.35 -9.20
C PHE A 48 7.76 -4.69 -8.70
N ASN A 49 7.42 -5.01 -7.46
CA ASN A 49 7.52 -6.37 -6.94
C ASN A 49 6.15 -7.04 -7.11
N PHE A 50 6.03 -7.95 -8.08
CA PHE A 50 4.93 -8.94 -8.11
C PHE A 50 5.03 -9.98 -6.99
N LYS A 51 5.72 -9.65 -5.90
CA LYS A 51 5.80 -10.45 -4.67
C LYS A 51 5.20 -9.64 -3.49
N PRO A 52 3.88 -9.67 -3.32
CA PRO A 52 3.11 -9.12 -2.18
C PRO A 52 3.43 -9.77 -0.82
N THR A 53 4.70 -9.72 -0.41
CA THR A 53 5.08 -10.21 0.91
C THR A 53 4.77 -9.19 2.02
N ARG A 54 4.20 -8.00 1.71
CA ARG A 54 3.67 -6.98 2.65
C ARG A 54 2.58 -6.14 1.98
N HIS A 55 1.61 -5.62 2.77
CA HIS A 55 0.68 -4.57 2.34
C HIS A 55 1.50 -3.34 1.90
N ASP A 56 1.28 -2.86 0.68
CA ASP A 56 1.98 -1.71 0.13
C ASP A 56 1.56 -0.44 0.88
N PRO A 57 2.47 0.24 1.60
CA PRO A 57 2.09 1.42 2.35
C PRO A 57 1.63 2.53 1.41
N ILE A 58 0.45 3.11 1.64
CA ILE A 58 -0.11 4.12 0.74
C ILE A 58 0.62 5.46 0.91
N PRO A 59 0.94 6.16 -0.20
CA PRO A 59 1.56 7.48 -0.11
C PRO A 59 0.64 8.46 0.59
N PHE A 60 1.17 9.11 1.62
CA PHE A 60 0.44 10.13 2.36
C PHE A 60 0.10 11.36 1.52
N ASP A 61 0.98 11.73 0.58
CA ASP A 61 0.81 12.91 -0.26
C ASP A 61 0.23 12.54 -1.64
N PRO A 62 -0.95 13.07 -2.01
CA PRO A 62 -1.57 12.82 -3.32
C PRO A 62 -0.69 13.16 -4.52
N LEU A 63 0.25 14.10 -4.39
CA LEU A 63 1.20 14.41 -5.46
C LEU A 63 2.26 13.32 -5.60
N VAL A 64 2.69 12.72 -4.49
CA VAL A 64 3.59 11.55 -4.50
C VAL A 64 2.87 10.34 -5.07
N ALA A 65 1.64 10.07 -4.62
CA ALA A 65 0.80 9.02 -5.19
C ALA A 65 0.64 9.16 -6.72
N ASP A 66 0.42 10.38 -7.21
CA ASP A 66 0.30 10.65 -8.64
C ASP A 66 1.61 10.49 -9.43
N MET A 67 2.76 10.69 -8.80
CA MET A 67 4.05 10.37 -9.42
C MET A 67 4.29 8.87 -9.47
N GLU A 68 3.95 8.15 -8.40
CA GLU A 68 4.08 6.70 -8.33
C GLU A 68 3.13 5.98 -9.29
N ARG A 69 1.85 6.37 -9.36
CA ARG A 69 0.90 5.81 -10.34
C ARG A 69 1.42 5.90 -11.77
N ARG A 70 1.91 7.07 -12.18
CA ARG A 70 2.48 7.25 -13.54
C ARG A 70 3.71 6.39 -13.79
N ARG A 71 4.51 6.14 -12.76
CA ARG A 71 5.66 5.22 -12.87
C ARG A 71 5.15 3.79 -13.04
N GLU A 72 4.25 3.37 -12.16
CA GLU A 72 3.65 2.04 -12.22
C GLU A 72 2.98 1.80 -13.59
N ASP A 73 2.27 2.78 -14.13
CA ASP A 73 1.61 2.67 -15.44
C ASP A 73 2.61 2.42 -16.56
N LYS A 74 3.71 3.18 -16.59
CA LYS A 74 4.76 3.01 -17.59
C LYS A 74 5.42 1.63 -17.49
N GLU A 75 5.66 1.16 -16.27
CA GLU A 75 6.28 -0.16 -16.02
C GLU A 75 5.34 -1.30 -16.38
N TRP A 76 4.05 -1.15 -16.06
CA TRP A 76 2.98 -2.06 -16.44
C TRP A 76 2.85 -2.13 -17.97
N GLU A 77 2.75 -0.99 -18.67
CA GLU A 77 2.64 -0.94 -20.13
C GLU A 77 3.82 -1.65 -20.80
N ARG A 78 5.05 -1.41 -20.31
CA ARG A 78 6.27 -2.07 -20.80
C ARG A 78 6.15 -3.59 -20.72
N GLN A 79 5.80 -4.11 -19.55
CA GLN A 79 5.71 -5.56 -19.34
C GLN A 79 4.53 -6.17 -20.09
N TYR A 80 3.39 -5.48 -20.14
CA TYR A 80 2.24 -5.93 -20.91
C TYR A 80 2.59 -6.06 -22.39
N ILE A 81 3.33 -5.11 -22.96
CA ILE A 81 3.84 -5.19 -24.33
C ILE A 81 4.84 -6.34 -24.48
N GLU A 82 5.78 -6.51 -23.55
CA GLU A 82 6.77 -7.59 -23.60
C GLU A 82 6.12 -8.99 -23.58
N HIS A 83 5.12 -9.20 -22.73
CA HIS A 83 4.43 -10.48 -22.58
C HIS A 83 3.36 -10.73 -23.66
N SER A 84 2.56 -9.71 -24.00
CA SER A 84 1.42 -9.85 -24.91
C SER A 84 1.81 -9.64 -26.39
N HIS A 85 2.88 -8.89 -26.65
CA HIS A 85 3.38 -8.54 -27.98
C HIS A 85 4.91 -8.68 -28.08
N PRO A 86 5.47 -9.89 -27.89
CA PRO A 86 6.92 -10.12 -27.92
C PRO A 86 7.57 -9.72 -29.26
N GLU A 87 6.78 -9.69 -30.35
CA GLU A 87 7.21 -9.21 -31.68
C GLU A 87 7.58 -7.71 -31.69
N LEU A 88 7.05 -6.91 -30.77
CA LEU A 88 7.33 -5.48 -30.64
C LEU A 88 8.52 -5.19 -29.70
N ALA A 89 8.95 -6.18 -28.90
CA ALA A 89 10.02 -6.02 -27.91
C ALA A 89 11.43 -6.08 -28.51
N HIS A 90 11.58 -6.54 -29.76
CA HIS A 90 12.89 -6.88 -30.34
C HIS A 90 13.38 -6.03 -31.51
N ASP A 91 12.58 -5.11 -32.05
CA ASP A 91 13.01 -4.23 -33.15
C ASP A 91 13.07 -2.76 -32.71
N PRO A 92 14.27 -2.22 -32.38
CA PRO A 92 14.45 -0.78 -32.32
C PRO A 92 14.18 -0.21 -33.71
N ALA A 93 13.14 0.62 -33.85
CA ALA A 93 12.82 1.28 -35.09
C ALA A 93 14.08 2.01 -35.64
N PRO A 94 14.51 1.74 -36.88
CA PRO A 94 15.71 2.37 -37.42
C PRO A 94 15.40 3.81 -37.82
N GLY A 95 15.62 4.77 -36.92
CA GLY A 95 15.48 6.19 -37.25
C GLY A 95 15.64 7.18 -36.10
N HIS A 96 16.85 7.75 -35.98
CA HIS A 96 17.17 9.08 -35.44
C HIS A 96 16.45 9.54 -34.17
N GLU A 97 16.94 9.03 -33.04
CA GLU A 97 17.41 9.72 -31.85
C GLU A 97 17.70 8.58 -30.88
N SER A 98 18.91 8.50 -30.29
CA SER A 98 19.11 7.61 -29.15
C SER A 98 18.12 8.10 -28.10
N GLN A 99 17.00 7.38 -27.92
CA GLN A 99 16.17 7.59 -26.74
C GLN A 99 17.14 7.56 -25.55
N PRO A 100 17.12 8.56 -24.65
CA PRO A 100 17.94 8.50 -23.45
C PRO A 100 17.74 7.10 -22.85
N GLU A 101 18.84 6.42 -22.51
CA GLU A 101 18.74 5.09 -21.89
C GLU A 101 17.74 5.23 -20.75
N TRP A 102 16.70 4.39 -20.72
CA TRP A 102 15.60 4.51 -19.75
C TRP A 102 16.11 4.61 -18.30
N GLU A 103 17.26 3.98 -18.05
CA GLU A 103 18.05 4.04 -16.82
C GLU A 103 18.53 5.47 -16.47
N GLU A 104 18.93 6.30 -17.45
CA GLU A 104 19.32 7.71 -17.26
C GLU A 104 18.13 8.64 -16.94
N PHE A 105 16.90 8.29 -17.37
CA PHE A 105 15.70 9.07 -17.05
C PHE A 105 15.11 8.70 -15.69
N MET A 106 15.18 7.41 -15.31
CA MET A 106 14.77 6.92 -13.99
C MET A 106 15.64 7.54 -12.88
N ASP A 107 16.97 7.50 -13.01
CA ASP A 107 17.91 7.95 -11.96
C ASP A 107 17.79 9.46 -11.62
N ALA A 108 17.26 10.27 -12.56
CA ALA A 108 17.05 11.71 -12.37
C ALA A 108 15.65 12.10 -11.83
N GLU A 109 14.62 11.28 -12.09
CA GLU A 109 13.25 11.44 -11.54
C GLU A 109 13.06 10.72 -10.19
N ASP A 110 13.97 9.81 -9.84
CA ASP A 110 13.93 8.99 -8.63
C ASP A 110 14.02 9.78 -7.33
N TYR A 111 14.62 10.96 -7.34
CA TYR A 111 14.84 11.74 -6.13
C TYR A 111 13.92 12.95 -6.09
N LEU A 112 12.94 12.95 -5.17
CA LEU A 112 12.05 14.09 -4.96
C LEU A 112 12.83 15.30 -4.44
N ASN A 113 13.93 15.07 -3.71
CA ASN A 113 14.63 16.12 -2.96
C ASN A 113 15.68 16.91 -3.79
N ASP A 114 15.25 17.55 -4.88
CA ASP A 114 15.86 18.81 -5.31
C ASP A 114 15.13 19.94 -4.55
N GLU A 115 15.83 20.76 -3.77
CA GLU A 115 15.23 21.93 -3.05
C GLU A 115 14.50 22.90 -4.00
N GLU A 116 14.75 22.81 -5.32
CA GLU A 116 14.04 23.54 -6.38
C GLU A 116 12.75 22.84 -6.89
N LYS A 117 12.49 21.55 -6.55
CA LYS A 117 11.39 20.73 -7.10
C LYS A 117 10.38 20.16 -6.08
N PHE A 118 10.77 19.77 -4.86
CA PHE A 118 9.83 19.22 -3.86
C PHE A 118 10.14 19.68 -2.44
N ASN A 119 9.41 20.68 -1.96
CA ASN A 119 9.52 21.15 -0.58
C ASN A 119 8.49 20.44 0.32
N VAL A 120 8.95 19.44 1.06
CA VAL A 120 8.13 18.63 1.99
C VAL A 120 7.36 19.50 2.99
N THR A 121 8.00 20.55 3.50
CA THR A 121 7.39 21.48 4.45
C THR A 121 6.20 22.21 3.82
N ASP A 122 6.37 22.75 2.61
CA ASP A 122 5.29 23.44 1.89
C ASP A 122 4.15 22.46 1.54
N ARG A 123 4.48 21.19 1.24
CA ARG A 123 3.48 20.14 1.03
C ARG A 123 2.65 19.93 2.29
N LEU A 124 3.28 19.69 3.44
CA LEU A 124 2.57 19.49 4.71
C LEU A 124 1.72 20.70 5.11
N ILE A 125 2.21 21.93 4.91
CA ILE A 125 1.41 23.16 5.11
C ILE A 125 0.15 23.15 4.21
N SER A 126 0.28 22.70 2.97
CA SER A 126 -0.85 22.64 2.03
C SER A 126 -1.82 21.47 2.28
N LEU A 127 -1.35 20.39 2.92
CA LEU A 127 -2.12 19.19 3.22
C LEU A 127 -2.85 19.29 4.55
N PHE A 128 -2.25 19.91 5.57
CA PHE A 128 -2.84 20.08 6.90
C PHE A 128 -4.33 20.48 6.90
N PRO A 129 -4.74 21.59 6.24
CA PRO A 129 -6.15 22.01 6.25
C PRO A 129 -7.09 21.11 5.42
N LYS A 130 -6.54 20.13 4.69
CA LYS A 130 -7.34 19.11 3.98
C LYS A 130 -7.59 17.87 4.83
N ILE A 131 -6.78 17.68 5.87
CA ILE A 131 -6.86 16.55 6.79
C ILE A 131 -7.68 16.96 8.02
N ASP A 132 -7.40 18.13 8.60
CA ASP A 132 -8.18 18.75 9.68
C ASP A 132 -9.53 19.25 9.14
N VAL A 133 -10.57 18.43 9.25
CA VAL A 133 -11.91 18.70 8.67
C VAL A 133 -13.07 18.31 9.58
N SER A 134 -12.85 17.50 10.62
CA SER A 134 -13.93 16.92 11.42
C SER A 134 -13.53 16.64 12.88
N PRO A 135 -13.53 17.66 13.76
CA PRO A 135 -13.85 19.07 13.49
C PRO A 135 -12.64 19.87 13.03
N LEU A 136 -12.86 20.93 12.25
CA LEU A 136 -11.82 21.92 11.91
C LEU A 136 -11.37 22.67 13.19
N ASP A 137 -10.41 22.12 13.92
CA ASP A 137 -9.99 22.60 15.25
C ASP A 137 -8.51 23.00 15.34
N GLY A 138 -7.77 22.88 14.24
CA GLY A 138 -6.35 23.19 14.18
C GLY A 138 -5.46 22.03 14.64
N TYR A 139 -6.03 20.84 14.81
CA TYR A 139 -5.33 19.59 15.10
C TYR A 139 -5.71 18.54 14.07
N VAL A 140 -4.76 17.69 13.74
CA VAL A 140 -5.00 16.47 12.97
C VAL A 140 -5.13 15.33 13.97
N SER A 141 -6.34 14.79 14.10
CA SER A 141 -6.63 13.66 14.97
C SER A 141 -6.31 12.31 14.31
N GLU A 142 -6.16 11.25 15.13
CA GLU A 142 -6.02 9.86 14.66
C GLU A 142 -7.14 9.50 13.66
N SER A 143 -8.38 9.83 13.98
CA SER A 143 -9.53 9.54 13.12
C SER A 143 -9.43 10.24 11.76
N GLU A 144 -8.95 11.48 11.71
CA GLU A 144 -8.76 12.20 10.46
C GLU A 144 -7.61 11.63 9.62
N LEU A 145 -6.52 11.21 10.25
CA LEU A 145 -5.43 10.51 9.57
C LEU A 145 -5.89 9.16 9.00
N ILE A 146 -6.69 8.40 9.75
CA ILE A 146 -7.26 7.14 9.27
C ILE A 146 -8.11 7.40 8.03
N GLU A 147 -9.04 8.36 8.09
CA GLU A 147 -9.90 8.66 6.94
C GLU A 147 -9.10 9.20 5.75
N TRP A 148 -8.05 9.98 5.98
CA TRP A 148 -7.14 10.45 4.94
C TRP A 148 -6.42 9.29 4.24
N ASN A 149 -5.89 8.35 5.01
CA ASN A 149 -5.20 7.16 4.50
C ASN A 149 -6.17 6.24 3.75
N VAL A 150 -7.37 5.98 4.29
CA VAL A 150 -8.43 5.18 3.63
C VAL A 150 -8.84 5.80 2.29
N GLN A 151 -9.02 7.12 2.24
CA GLN A 151 -9.37 7.79 0.98
C GLN A 151 -8.23 7.77 -0.04
N SER A 152 -7.00 7.75 0.43
CA SER A 152 -5.83 7.62 -0.44
C SER A 152 -5.73 6.19 -0.97
N SER A 153 -5.90 5.19 -0.11
CA SER A 153 -5.83 3.78 -0.49
C SER A 153 -6.93 3.39 -1.47
N ALA A 154 -8.16 3.81 -1.22
CA ALA A 154 -9.28 3.58 -2.14
C ALA A 154 -9.00 4.12 -3.55
N LYS A 155 -8.23 5.20 -3.71
CA LYS A 155 -7.87 5.72 -5.04
C LYS A 155 -6.83 4.85 -5.73
N GLU A 156 -5.80 4.41 -4.99
CA GLU A 156 -4.74 3.55 -5.52
C GLU A 156 -5.28 2.18 -5.89
N VAL A 157 -6.05 1.57 -5.00
CA VAL A 157 -6.72 0.27 -5.19
C VAL A 157 -7.65 0.32 -6.40
N MET A 158 -8.54 1.33 -6.50
CA MET A 158 -9.42 1.47 -7.66
C MET A 158 -8.66 1.69 -8.98
N HIS A 159 -7.55 2.43 -8.95
CA HIS A 159 -6.71 2.62 -10.12
C HIS A 159 -6.07 1.30 -10.58
N ARG A 160 -5.53 0.52 -9.64
CA ARG A 160 -4.97 -0.81 -9.91
C ARG A 160 -6.04 -1.77 -10.46
N SER A 161 -7.22 -1.81 -9.86
CA SER A 161 -8.34 -2.64 -10.35
C SER A 161 -8.81 -2.22 -11.74
N GLN A 162 -8.81 -0.93 -12.08
CA GLN A 162 -9.16 -0.48 -13.43
C GLN A 162 -8.15 -1.01 -14.47
N ARG A 163 -6.85 -0.97 -14.16
CA ARG A 163 -5.83 -1.53 -15.08
C ARG A 163 -6.04 -3.02 -15.29
N ASP A 164 -6.32 -3.75 -14.23
CA ASP A 164 -6.56 -5.19 -14.32
C ASP A 164 -7.86 -5.49 -15.10
N MET A 165 -8.91 -4.71 -14.87
CA MET A 165 -10.13 -4.75 -15.69
C MET A 165 -9.83 -4.52 -17.17
N ASP A 166 -8.95 -3.57 -17.52
CA ASP A 166 -8.63 -3.29 -18.92
C ASP A 166 -7.93 -4.48 -19.63
N VAL A 167 -7.28 -5.38 -18.89
CA VAL A 167 -6.71 -6.63 -19.41
C VAL A 167 -7.81 -7.66 -19.65
N HIS A 168 -8.74 -7.77 -18.72
CA HIS A 168 -9.78 -8.79 -18.74
C HIS A 168 -10.97 -8.43 -19.63
N ASP A 169 -11.35 -7.16 -19.72
CA ASP A 169 -12.38 -6.65 -20.63
C ASP A 169 -11.87 -6.69 -22.09
N ARG A 170 -12.03 -7.88 -22.70
CA ARG A 170 -11.60 -8.18 -24.08
C ARG A 170 -12.54 -7.56 -25.10
N ASN A 171 -13.83 -7.49 -24.77
CA ASN A 171 -14.85 -7.02 -25.69
C ASN A 171 -15.02 -5.48 -25.66
N LYS A 172 -14.42 -4.82 -24.65
CA LYS A 172 -14.39 -3.36 -24.42
C LYS A 172 -15.78 -2.78 -24.12
N ASP A 173 -16.61 -3.50 -23.38
CA ASP A 173 -17.92 -3.03 -22.91
C ASP A 173 -17.88 -2.32 -21.55
N GLY A 174 -16.72 -2.32 -20.88
CA GLY A 174 -16.54 -1.73 -19.55
C GLY A 174 -16.95 -2.66 -18.40
N PHE A 175 -17.18 -3.94 -18.68
CA PHE A 175 -17.50 -4.96 -17.71
C PHE A 175 -16.57 -6.17 -17.90
N VAL A 176 -16.51 -7.02 -16.86
CA VAL A 176 -15.79 -8.31 -16.95
C VAL A 176 -16.81 -9.42 -16.78
N SER A 177 -16.92 -10.30 -17.78
CA SER A 177 -17.66 -11.55 -17.66
C SER A 177 -16.79 -12.66 -17.06
N PHE A 178 -17.41 -13.69 -16.48
CA PHE A 178 -16.65 -14.85 -15.97
C PHE A 178 -15.85 -15.56 -17.08
N SER A 179 -16.30 -15.48 -18.34
CA SER A 179 -15.58 -16.06 -19.48
C SER A 179 -14.34 -15.27 -19.90
N GLU A 180 -14.30 -13.98 -19.57
CA GLU A 180 -13.18 -13.08 -19.82
C GLU A 180 -12.11 -13.16 -18.72
N TYR A 181 -12.56 -13.41 -17.49
CA TYR A 181 -11.71 -13.71 -16.36
C TYR A 181 -11.20 -15.15 -16.44
N GLU A 182 -10.18 -15.39 -17.28
CA GLU A 182 -9.60 -16.73 -17.42
C GLU A 182 -8.95 -17.19 -16.11
N PRO A 183 -9.15 -18.46 -15.69
CA PRO A 183 -8.42 -19.01 -14.56
C PRO A 183 -6.91 -18.93 -14.83
N PRO A 184 -6.10 -18.60 -13.80
CA PRO A 184 -4.65 -18.58 -13.92
C PRO A 184 -4.11 -19.89 -14.52
N SER A 185 -2.99 -19.80 -15.24
CA SER A 185 -2.38 -20.96 -15.92
C SER A 185 -2.09 -22.12 -14.96
N TRP A 186 -1.69 -21.83 -13.73
CA TRP A 186 -1.48 -22.84 -12.68
C TRP A 186 -2.78 -23.48 -12.19
N GLY A 187 -3.88 -22.73 -12.13
CA GLY A 187 -5.22 -23.22 -11.79
C GLY A 187 -5.85 -24.09 -12.89
N ARG A 188 -5.40 -23.94 -14.16
CA ARG A 188 -5.77 -24.83 -15.27
C ARG A 188 -5.07 -26.18 -15.21
N ASP A 189 -3.80 -26.21 -14.76
CA ASP A 189 -2.96 -27.41 -14.76
C ASP A 189 -3.03 -28.20 -13.45
N SER A 190 -3.57 -27.63 -12.37
CA SER A 190 -3.80 -28.28 -11.08
C SER A 190 -5.04 -29.21 -11.13
N GLY A 191 -4.92 -30.34 -11.80
CA GLY A 191 -5.90 -31.41 -11.67
C GLY A 191 -5.92 -31.95 -10.24
N ASN A 192 -6.91 -31.54 -9.42
CA ASN A 192 -7.34 -32.12 -8.13
C ASN A 192 -6.26 -32.47 -7.06
N TYR A 193 -5.00 -32.08 -7.28
CA TYR A 193 -3.84 -32.37 -6.44
C TYR A 193 -2.94 -31.14 -6.35
N SER A 194 -3.44 -30.06 -5.75
CA SER A 194 -2.59 -28.99 -5.23
C SER A 194 -2.80 -28.95 -3.72
N PHE A 195 -1.71 -29.04 -2.97
CA PHE A 195 -1.72 -29.05 -1.51
C PHE A 195 -1.92 -27.62 -0.99
N GLY A 196 -3.10 -27.33 -0.44
CA GLY A 196 -3.28 -26.52 0.77
C GLY A 196 -3.14 -24.99 0.71
N TYR A 197 -3.04 -24.34 -0.46
CA TYR A 197 -3.03 -22.87 -0.56
C TYR A 197 -3.64 -22.34 -1.86
N ASP A 198 -4.76 -22.92 -2.30
CA ASP A 198 -5.48 -22.46 -3.50
C ASP A 198 -6.90 -22.08 -3.08
N ILE A 199 -7.03 -20.86 -2.51
CA ILE A 199 -8.34 -20.21 -2.47
C ILE A 199 -8.89 -20.26 -3.89
N GLY A 200 -10.10 -20.78 -4.05
CA GLY A 200 -10.80 -20.92 -5.31
C GLY A 200 -11.27 -19.58 -5.86
N TRP A 201 -10.40 -18.58 -5.84
CA TRP A 201 -10.65 -17.19 -6.14
C TRP A 201 -11.13 -16.99 -7.58
N TRP A 202 -10.60 -17.76 -8.51
CA TRP A 202 -11.05 -17.76 -9.91
C TRP A 202 -12.30 -18.61 -10.17
N LYS A 203 -12.94 -19.17 -9.13
CA LYS A 203 -14.15 -20.00 -9.32
C LYS A 203 -15.36 -19.12 -9.58
N GLU A 204 -16.31 -19.70 -10.31
CA GLU A 204 -17.58 -19.06 -10.64
C GLU A 204 -18.39 -18.68 -9.38
N GLU A 205 -18.24 -19.42 -8.29
CA GLU A 205 -18.90 -19.10 -7.02
C GLU A 205 -18.44 -17.76 -6.43
N HIS A 206 -17.14 -17.45 -6.54
CA HIS A 206 -16.60 -16.17 -6.09
C HIS A 206 -17.08 -15.04 -6.99
N PHE A 207 -16.94 -15.20 -8.31
CA PHE A 207 -17.45 -14.24 -9.30
C PHE A 207 -18.93 -13.91 -9.08
N ASN A 208 -19.77 -14.93 -8.87
CA ASN A 208 -21.19 -14.76 -8.59
C ASN A 208 -21.49 -14.13 -7.23
N ALA A 209 -20.59 -14.28 -6.24
CA ALA A 209 -20.73 -13.63 -4.95
C ALA A 209 -20.42 -12.12 -5.06
N SER A 210 -19.45 -11.77 -5.91
CA SER A 210 -19.05 -10.39 -6.20
C SER A 210 -20.04 -9.65 -7.11
N ASP A 211 -20.76 -10.37 -7.99
CA ASP A 211 -21.90 -9.85 -8.74
C ASP A 211 -23.08 -9.52 -7.82
N ALA A 212 -23.06 -8.29 -7.30
CA ALA A 212 -24.04 -7.81 -6.34
C ALA A 212 -25.44 -7.75 -6.99
N ASN A 213 -25.49 -7.31 -8.26
CA ASN A 213 -26.72 -7.03 -8.99
C ASN A 213 -27.32 -8.26 -9.71
N GLY A 214 -26.52 -9.29 -9.99
CA GLY A 214 -26.92 -10.57 -10.56
C GLY A 214 -27.08 -10.58 -12.08
N ASP A 215 -26.43 -9.68 -12.81
CA ASP A 215 -26.48 -9.61 -14.28
C ASP A 215 -25.43 -10.48 -14.98
N GLY A 216 -24.56 -11.14 -14.22
CA GLY A 216 -23.49 -12.02 -14.70
C GLY A 216 -22.26 -11.27 -15.21
N LEU A 217 -22.17 -9.96 -14.96
CA LEU A 217 -21.06 -9.09 -15.36
C LEU A 217 -20.58 -8.28 -14.15
N LEU A 218 -19.27 -8.13 -13.99
CA LEU A 218 -18.72 -7.27 -12.95
C LEU A 218 -18.44 -5.88 -13.53
N ASN A 219 -19.12 -4.87 -12.99
CA ASN A 219 -18.71 -3.47 -13.21
C ASN A 219 -17.44 -3.15 -12.39
N LEU A 220 -16.83 -1.96 -12.58
CA LEU A 220 -15.59 -1.61 -11.88
C LEU A 220 -15.64 -1.73 -10.36
N THR A 221 -16.76 -1.38 -9.72
CA THR A 221 -16.92 -1.51 -8.27
C THR A 221 -17.05 -2.97 -7.85
N GLU A 222 -17.83 -3.77 -8.57
CA GLU A 222 -17.98 -5.20 -8.29
C GLU A 222 -16.70 -5.98 -8.60
N PHE A 223 -15.93 -5.55 -9.60
CA PHE A 223 -14.62 -6.10 -9.93
C PHE A 223 -13.56 -5.70 -8.90
N ASN A 224 -13.61 -4.48 -8.37
CA ASN A 224 -12.76 -4.07 -7.26
C ASN A 224 -13.08 -4.90 -6.00
N ASP A 225 -14.35 -5.07 -5.65
CA ASP A 225 -14.78 -5.96 -4.56
C ASP A 225 -14.32 -7.41 -4.83
N PHE A 226 -14.43 -7.87 -6.07
CA PHE A 226 -13.93 -9.16 -6.51
C PHE A 226 -12.41 -9.26 -6.40
N LEU A 227 -11.62 -8.19 -6.45
CA LEU A 227 -10.16 -8.28 -6.26
C LEU A 227 -9.75 -8.09 -4.79
N HIS A 228 -10.59 -7.42 -4.00
CA HIS A 228 -10.33 -7.02 -2.62
C HIS A 228 -11.54 -7.38 -1.73
N PRO A 229 -11.74 -8.68 -1.45
CA PRO A 229 -12.95 -9.18 -0.80
C PRO A 229 -13.01 -8.78 0.68
N ALA A 230 -11.86 -8.47 1.30
CA ALA A 230 -11.76 -8.04 2.68
C ALA A 230 -12.46 -6.68 2.90
N ASP A 231 -12.37 -5.78 1.91
CA ASP A 231 -12.88 -4.41 1.99
C ASP A 231 -14.33 -4.25 1.49
N THR A 232 -14.91 -5.33 0.97
CA THR A 232 -16.26 -5.29 0.42
C THR A 232 -17.32 -4.99 1.48
N LYS A 233 -18.36 -4.27 1.06
CA LYS A 233 -19.61 -4.11 1.83
C LYS A 233 -20.68 -5.09 1.38
N ASN A 234 -20.39 -5.93 0.39
CA ASN A 234 -21.32 -6.92 -0.15
C ASN A 234 -21.42 -8.12 0.82
N PRO A 235 -22.58 -8.34 1.46
CA PRO A 235 -22.74 -9.44 2.42
C PRO A 235 -22.62 -10.83 1.77
N LYS A 236 -22.91 -10.96 0.46
CA LYS A 236 -22.74 -12.24 -0.25
C LYS A 236 -21.26 -12.60 -0.35
N LEU A 237 -20.42 -11.62 -0.67
CA LEU A 237 -18.99 -11.80 -0.83
C LEU A 237 -18.29 -12.03 0.51
N LEU A 238 -18.66 -11.28 1.57
CA LEU A 238 -18.16 -11.54 2.92
C LEU A 238 -18.51 -12.96 3.41
N LEU A 239 -19.72 -13.43 3.13
CA LEU A 239 -20.13 -14.79 3.47
C LEU A 239 -19.36 -15.84 2.65
N TRP A 240 -19.12 -15.56 1.36
CA TRP A 240 -18.28 -16.41 0.52
C TRP A 240 -16.86 -16.51 1.10
N LEU A 241 -16.26 -15.38 1.49
CA LEU A 241 -14.94 -15.35 2.12
C LEU A 241 -14.89 -16.18 3.41
N CYS A 242 -15.95 -16.12 4.23
CA CYS A 242 -16.05 -16.96 5.43
C CYS A 242 -16.15 -18.46 5.10
N LYS A 243 -16.94 -18.83 4.08
CA LYS A 243 -17.05 -20.23 3.64
C LYS A 243 -15.73 -20.77 3.14
N GLU A 244 -14.97 -19.91 2.48
CA GLU A 244 -13.66 -20.24 1.97
C GLU A 244 -12.66 -20.49 3.10
N GLU A 245 -12.65 -19.66 4.14
CA GLU A 245 -11.88 -19.93 5.35
C GLU A 245 -12.27 -21.27 5.99
N VAL A 246 -13.57 -21.57 6.09
CA VAL A 246 -14.01 -22.90 6.56
C VAL A 246 -13.42 -23.99 5.68
N ARG A 247 -13.54 -23.88 4.35
CA ARG A 247 -13.07 -24.90 3.40
C ARG A 247 -11.55 -25.14 3.46
N GLU A 248 -10.77 -24.11 3.71
CA GLU A 248 -9.31 -24.21 3.79
C GLU A 248 -8.85 -24.77 5.14
N ARG A 249 -9.59 -24.53 6.24
CA ARG A 249 -9.21 -25.02 7.58
C ARG A 249 -9.79 -26.40 7.94
N ASP A 250 -10.93 -26.75 7.33
CA ASP A 250 -11.67 -28.00 7.52
C ASP A 250 -10.84 -29.20 6.99
N SER A 251 -10.04 -29.75 7.89
CA SER A 251 -9.09 -30.83 7.63
C SER A 251 -9.79 -32.19 7.61
N ASP A 252 -10.87 -32.35 8.38
CA ASP A 252 -11.63 -33.60 8.48
C ASP A 252 -12.81 -33.69 7.49
N LYS A 253 -13.10 -32.59 6.78
CA LYS A 253 -14.10 -32.43 5.72
C LYS A 253 -15.54 -32.55 6.22
N ASP A 254 -15.81 -32.11 7.44
CA ASP A 254 -17.16 -32.10 8.02
C ASP A 254 -17.98 -30.84 7.68
N GLY A 255 -17.36 -29.88 6.98
CA GLY A 255 -17.94 -28.63 6.52
C GLY A 255 -18.01 -27.54 7.59
N LYS A 256 -17.28 -27.69 8.69
CA LYS A 256 -17.23 -26.76 9.82
C LYS A 256 -15.80 -26.65 10.36
N ILE A 257 -15.61 -25.78 11.35
CA ILE A 257 -14.31 -25.65 12.04
C ILE A 257 -14.44 -26.18 13.47
N GLY A 258 -13.74 -27.27 13.77
CA GLY A 258 -13.57 -27.78 15.12
C GLY A 258 -12.57 -26.95 15.94
N PHE A 259 -12.49 -27.21 17.25
CA PHE A 259 -11.57 -26.47 18.13
C PHE A 259 -10.10 -26.60 17.71
N ASP A 260 -9.64 -27.81 17.35
CA ASP A 260 -8.24 -28.04 16.96
C ASP A 260 -7.89 -27.29 15.66
N GLU A 261 -8.82 -27.25 14.70
CA GLU A 261 -8.67 -26.50 13.44
C GLU A 261 -8.67 -24.99 13.67
N PHE A 262 -9.54 -24.50 14.56
CA PHE A 262 -9.52 -23.10 14.98
C PHE A 262 -8.19 -22.76 15.67
N PHE A 263 -7.72 -23.60 16.60
CA PHE A 263 -6.54 -23.33 17.40
C PHE A 263 -5.26 -23.28 16.56
N HIS A 264 -5.13 -24.20 15.60
CA HIS A 264 -3.95 -24.26 14.74
C HIS A 264 -4.05 -23.38 13.48
N GLY A 265 -5.28 -23.03 13.06
CA GLY A 265 -5.51 -22.28 11.83
C GLY A 265 -5.84 -20.79 12.04
N LEU A 266 -6.82 -20.47 12.88
CA LEU A 266 -7.41 -19.13 12.94
C LEU A 266 -7.04 -18.34 14.20
N PHE A 267 -6.67 -19.02 15.28
CA PHE A 267 -6.52 -18.40 16.59
C PHE A 267 -5.50 -17.26 16.59
N ASP A 268 -4.36 -17.41 15.93
CA ASP A 268 -3.34 -16.35 15.88
C ASP A 268 -3.86 -15.10 15.16
N ALA A 269 -4.54 -15.27 14.03
CA ALA A 269 -5.14 -14.16 13.27
C ALA A 269 -6.23 -13.44 14.09
N VAL A 270 -7.10 -14.21 14.76
CA VAL A 270 -8.21 -13.65 15.55
C VAL A 270 -7.73 -13.00 16.86
N ARG A 271 -6.68 -13.52 17.49
CA ARG A 271 -6.12 -12.98 18.74
C ARG A 271 -5.31 -11.70 18.54
N SER A 272 -4.60 -11.56 17.41
CA SER A 272 -3.62 -10.49 17.16
C SER A 272 -4.16 -9.05 17.29
N TYR A 273 -5.47 -8.87 17.42
CA TYR A 273 -6.11 -7.54 17.50
C TYR A 273 -6.40 -7.02 18.92
N GLU A 274 -6.24 -7.82 19.98
CA GLU A 274 -6.53 -7.36 21.37
C GLU A 274 -5.30 -7.22 22.28
N GLU A 275 -4.12 -7.66 21.86
CA GLU A 275 -2.89 -7.52 22.64
C GLU A 275 -1.83 -6.72 21.87
N ASP A 276 -1.74 -5.42 22.19
CA ASP A 276 -0.63 -4.52 21.90
C ASP A 276 0.69 -5.07 22.47
N ASN A 277 1.25 -6.13 21.88
CA ASN A 277 2.56 -6.62 22.25
C ASN A 277 3.22 -7.32 21.05
N HIS A 278 3.85 -6.50 20.19
CA HIS A 278 4.67 -6.88 19.04
C HIS A 278 5.95 -7.68 19.40
N ASN A 279 5.91 -8.61 20.37
CA ASN A 279 7.07 -9.37 20.82
C ASN A 279 6.77 -10.83 21.18
N ALA A 280 5.70 -11.41 20.64
CA ALA A 280 5.35 -12.81 20.85
C ALA A 280 5.72 -13.66 19.64
N THR A 281 7.03 -13.86 19.39
CA THR A 281 7.50 -15.02 18.62
C THR A 281 7.35 -16.26 19.51
N HIS A 282 6.11 -16.68 19.79
CA HIS A 282 5.86 -17.93 20.48
C HIS A 282 5.87 -19.06 19.47
N SER A 283 6.66 -20.09 19.75
CA SER A 283 6.56 -21.36 19.07
C SER A 283 5.12 -21.88 19.23
N TYR A 284 4.48 -22.30 18.14
CA TYR A 284 3.11 -22.87 18.09
C TYR A 284 2.81 -23.91 19.19
N HIS A 285 3.85 -24.48 19.80
CA HIS A 285 3.77 -25.54 20.78
C HIS A 285 3.45 -25.10 22.22
N ASP A 286 3.52 -23.80 22.55
CA ASP A 286 3.36 -23.26 23.92
C ASP A 286 2.20 -22.25 24.07
N LEU A 287 1.34 -22.09 23.06
CA LEU A 287 0.17 -21.23 23.18
C LEU A 287 -0.80 -21.81 24.23
N PRO A 288 -1.22 -21.04 25.24
CA PRO A 288 -2.18 -21.53 26.21
C PRO A 288 -3.51 -21.80 25.51
N GLU A 289 -4.00 -23.04 25.58
CA GLU A 289 -5.33 -23.41 25.06
C GLU A 289 -6.47 -22.62 25.74
N GLY A 290 -6.21 -22.01 26.91
CA GLY A 290 -7.19 -21.27 27.70
C GLY A 290 -7.84 -20.10 26.93
N PRO A 291 -7.06 -19.09 26.49
CA PRO A 291 -7.56 -18.02 25.64
C PRO A 291 -8.22 -18.49 24.34
N ALA A 292 -7.65 -19.52 23.69
CA ALA A 292 -8.24 -20.09 22.48
C ALA A 292 -9.63 -20.67 22.72
N LYS A 293 -9.82 -21.44 23.80
CA LYS A 293 -11.13 -21.99 24.19
C LYS A 293 -12.13 -20.88 24.52
N GLN A 294 -11.68 -19.77 25.10
CA GLN A 294 -12.54 -18.63 25.38
C GLN A 294 -13.01 -17.93 24.10
N LEU A 295 -12.10 -17.67 23.15
CA LEU A 295 -12.47 -17.09 21.86
C LEU A 295 -13.37 -18.02 21.06
N PHE A 296 -13.02 -19.32 20.99
CA PHE A 296 -13.85 -20.32 20.33
C PHE A 296 -15.28 -20.34 20.88
N ALA A 297 -15.44 -20.39 22.21
CA ALA A 297 -16.76 -20.35 22.84
C ALA A 297 -17.49 -19.00 22.69
N GLN A 298 -16.79 -17.91 22.39
CA GLN A 298 -17.41 -16.63 22.07
C GLN A 298 -17.93 -16.60 20.62
N LEU A 299 -17.27 -17.30 19.71
CA LEU A 299 -17.64 -17.40 18.30
C LEU A 299 -18.75 -18.43 18.08
N ASP A 300 -18.68 -19.58 18.76
CA ASP A 300 -19.70 -20.65 18.77
C ASP A 300 -20.96 -20.16 19.50
N LYS A 301 -21.85 -19.47 18.77
CA LYS A 301 -23.05 -18.83 19.33
C LYS A 301 -24.16 -19.84 19.57
N ASP A 302 -24.25 -20.87 18.74
CA ASP A 302 -25.26 -21.90 18.86
C ASP A 302 -24.87 -23.02 19.84
N GLY A 303 -23.60 -23.10 20.23
CA GLY A 303 -23.06 -23.98 21.27
C GLY A 303 -22.97 -25.43 20.81
N VAL A 304 -22.87 -25.67 19.50
CA VAL A 304 -22.77 -27.02 18.94
C VAL A 304 -21.35 -27.59 19.00
N GLY A 305 -20.36 -26.77 19.37
CA GLY A 305 -18.96 -27.16 19.48
C GLY A 305 -18.17 -27.02 18.18
N TYR A 306 -18.71 -26.34 17.18
CA TYR A 306 -18.12 -26.13 15.86
C TYR A 306 -18.45 -24.73 15.36
N LEU A 307 -17.54 -24.08 14.65
CA LEU A 307 -17.80 -22.78 14.02
C LEU A 307 -18.30 -22.96 12.59
N SER A 308 -19.39 -22.28 12.27
CA SER A 308 -19.92 -22.13 10.92
C SER A 308 -19.33 -20.92 10.19
N ASP A 309 -19.53 -20.85 8.87
CA ASP A 309 -19.21 -19.69 8.04
C ASP A 309 -19.85 -18.40 8.56
N VAL A 310 -21.10 -18.46 9.02
CA VAL A 310 -21.82 -17.30 9.59
C VAL A 310 -21.20 -16.82 10.91
N GLU A 311 -20.63 -17.72 11.70
CA GLU A 311 -19.98 -17.38 12.98
C GLU A 311 -18.58 -16.80 12.80
N LEU A 312 -17.97 -16.96 11.63
CA LEU A 312 -16.72 -16.28 11.27
C LEU A 312 -16.91 -14.83 10.81
N LEU A 313 -18.10 -14.45 10.34
CA LEU A 313 -18.37 -13.08 9.86
C LEU A 313 -17.90 -11.96 10.81
N PRO A 314 -18.09 -12.03 12.14
CA PRO A 314 -17.65 -10.95 13.05
C PRO A 314 -16.13 -10.84 13.19
N VAL A 315 -15.39 -11.87 12.81
CA VAL A 315 -13.91 -11.92 12.90
C VAL A 315 -13.23 -12.00 11.55
N ILE A 316 -13.99 -11.98 10.45
CA ILE A 316 -13.42 -12.10 9.10
C ILE A 316 -12.44 -10.97 8.81
N SER A 317 -12.72 -9.74 9.27
CA SER A 317 -11.82 -8.60 9.13
C SER A 317 -10.55 -8.69 9.99
N LYS A 318 -10.51 -9.63 10.95
CA LYS A 318 -9.29 -9.95 11.72
C LYS A 318 -8.45 -11.00 11.00
N ILE A 319 -9.11 -11.91 10.27
CA ILE A 319 -8.46 -12.94 9.46
C ILE A 319 -7.91 -12.32 8.17
N HIS A 320 -8.69 -11.44 7.56
CA HIS A 320 -8.39 -10.64 6.37
C HIS A 320 -8.45 -9.15 6.73
N PRO A 321 -7.34 -8.57 7.21
CA PRO A 321 -7.24 -7.14 7.49
C PRO A 321 -7.72 -6.27 6.32
N THR A 322 -8.59 -5.31 6.63
CA THR A 322 -9.09 -4.33 5.65
C THR A 322 -8.09 -3.21 5.42
N GLU A 323 -8.23 -2.45 4.33
CA GLU A 323 -7.53 -1.18 4.10
C GLU A 323 -7.66 -0.20 5.28
N ARG A 324 -8.81 -0.22 5.97
CA ARG A 324 -9.02 0.60 7.17
C ARG A 324 -8.09 0.21 8.32
N TYR A 325 -7.75 -1.07 8.46
CA TYR A 325 -6.79 -1.53 9.46
C TYR A 325 -5.40 -0.99 9.15
N TYR A 326 -4.93 -1.15 7.91
CA TYR A 326 -3.63 -0.64 7.50
C TYR A 326 -3.54 0.89 7.58
N ALA A 327 -4.63 1.59 7.24
CA ALA A 327 -4.74 3.03 7.42
C ALA A 327 -4.60 3.46 8.89
N LYS A 328 -5.11 2.64 9.83
CA LYS A 328 -4.94 2.83 11.28
C LYS A 328 -3.51 2.58 11.72
N GLU A 329 -2.91 1.46 11.34
CA GLU A 329 -1.49 1.18 11.68
C GLU A 329 -0.56 2.30 11.20
N GLN A 330 -0.81 2.84 9.99
CA GLN A 330 -0.06 3.98 9.46
C GLN A 330 -0.33 5.27 10.26
N ALA A 331 -1.58 5.55 10.64
CA ALA A 331 -1.93 6.72 11.46
C ALA A 331 -1.28 6.64 12.86
N ASP A 332 -1.33 5.48 13.51
CA ASP A 332 -0.71 5.22 14.81
C ASP A 332 0.79 5.37 14.76
N TYR A 333 1.43 4.83 13.71
CA TYR A 333 2.85 5.03 13.47
C TYR A 333 3.18 6.53 13.36
N ILE A 334 2.43 7.27 12.53
CA ILE A 334 2.65 8.71 12.33
C ILE A 334 2.53 9.47 13.65
N ILE A 335 1.46 9.25 14.41
CA ILE A 335 1.25 9.90 15.71
C ILE A 335 2.38 9.53 16.67
N SER A 336 2.73 8.25 16.79
CA SER A 336 3.78 7.79 17.71
C SER A 336 5.16 8.44 17.48
N LYS A 337 5.41 8.94 16.26
CA LYS A 337 6.68 9.55 15.85
C LYS A 337 6.63 11.07 15.81
N ALA A 338 5.49 11.68 15.46
CA ALA A 338 5.36 13.11 15.27
C ALA A 338 4.76 13.84 16.48
N ASP A 339 3.92 13.18 17.28
CA ASP A 339 3.27 13.74 18.47
C ASP A 339 4.31 13.94 19.59
N SER A 340 4.79 15.19 19.71
CA SER A 340 5.91 15.54 20.57
C SER A 340 5.45 15.84 21.99
N ASP A 341 4.24 16.38 22.14
CA ASP A 341 3.65 16.68 23.45
C ASP A 341 2.78 15.56 24.04
N LYS A 342 2.53 14.51 23.24
CA LYS A 342 1.79 13.28 23.59
C LYS A 342 0.32 13.52 23.90
N ASP A 343 -0.31 14.47 23.21
CA ASP A 343 -1.73 14.76 23.36
C ASP A 343 -2.64 13.86 22.50
N GLY A 344 -2.05 12.99 21.67
CA GLY A 344 -2.71 12.04 20.79
C GLY A 344 -3.19 12.65 19.47
N ARG A 345 -2.80 13.89 19.17
CA ARG A 345 -3.16 14.62 17.94
C ARG A 345 -1.92 15.37 17.43
N LEU A 346 -1.99 15.89 16.22
CA LEU A 346 -0.86 16.54 15.57
C LEU A 346 -1.18 17.99 15.23
N THR A 347 -0.33 18.90 15.71
CA THR A 347 -0.32 20.27 15.24
C THR A 347 0.48 20.40 13.94
N LEU A 348 0.23 21.46 13.17
CA LEU A 348 1.04 21.76 11.97
C LEU A 348 2.54 21.89 12.31
N ALA A 349 2.86 22.42 13.48
CA ALA A 349 4.24 22.56 13.94
C ALA A 349 4.92 21.20 14.09
N GLU A 350 4.26 20.22 14.70
CA GLU A 350 4.76 18.86 14.86
C GLU A 350 4.91 18.13 13.52
N MET A 351 3.95 18.31 12.61
CA MET A 351 4.05 17.75 11.27
C MET A 351 5.29 18.29 10.52
N ILE A 352 5.59 19.59 10.66
CA ILE A 352 6.75 20.22 10.03
C ILE A 352 8.07 19.87 10.75
N GLU A 353 8.03 19.60 12.05
CA GLU A 353 9.21 19.18 12.82
C GLU A 353 9.65 17.76 12.46
N HIS A 354 8.69 16.86 12.19
CA HIS A 354 8.93 15.46 11.83
C HIS A 354 8.41 15.13 10.41
N PRO A 355 8.83 15.84 9.36
CA PRO A 355 8.17 15.79 8.06
C PRO A 355 8.37 14.43 7.36
N TYR A 356 9.48 13.75 7.61
CA TYR A 356 9.81 12.48 6.96
C TYR A 356 8.95 11.30 7.44
N VAL A 357 8.33 11.41 8.61
CA VAL A 357 7.43 10.37 9.14
C VAL A 357 6.23 10.15 8.21
N PHE A 358 5.70 11.22 7.63
CA PHE A 358 4.58 11.19 6.68
C PHE A 358 4.95 10.56 5.35
N TYR A 359 6.23 10.45 5.06
CA TYR A 359 6.74 9.87 3.83
C TYR A 359 7.47 8.55 4.14
N SER A 360 7.34 7.96 5.33
CA SER A 360 7.99 6.69 5.70
C SER A 360 7.68 5.55 4.70
N ALA A 361 6.49 5.57 4.10
CA ALA A 361 6.04 4.67 3.04
C ALA A 361 6.91 4.67 1.75
N ILE A 362 7.81 5.65 1.60
CA ILE A 362 8.76 5.73 0.48
C ILE A 362 10.23 5.50 0.92
N PHE A 363 10.46 5.12 2.19
CA PHE A 363 11.76 4.73 2.73
C PHE A 363 11.75 3.22 3.04
N ASP A 364 11.94 2.37 2.03
CA ASP A 364 12.36 1.01 2.35
C ASP A 364 13.81 1.06 2.87
N GLU A 365 13.98 0.87 4.18
CA GLU A 365 15.25 0.42 4.75
C GLU A 365 15.48 -1.02 4.27
N ASP A 366 16.41 -1.18 3.32
CA ASP A 366 17.14 -2.39 2.93
C ASP A 366 16.45 -3.76 3.09
N ASP A 367 16.19 -4.39 1.94
CA ASP A 367 16.32 -5.83 1.62
C ASP A 367 16.51 -6.77 2.83
N THR A 368 15.40 -7.34 3.31
CA THR A 368 15.42 -8.70 3.87
C THR A 368 14.78 -9.63 2.84
N ASP A 369 15.63 -10.26 2.04
CA ASP A 369 15.34 -11.46 1.24
C ASP A 369 14.71 -12.52 2.15
N ASP A 370 13.39 -12.65 2.11
CA ASP A 370 12.69 -13.89 2.45
C ASP A 370 11.67 -14.17 1.34
N ASP A 371 12.06 -15.13 0.51
CA ASP A 371 11.42 -15.65 -0.69
C ASP A 371 10.15 -16.43 -0.36
N TYR A 372 8.97 -15.86 -0.65
CA TYR A 372 7.77 -16.60 -1.06
C TYR A 372 6.92 -15.71 -1.97
N GLY A 373 6.52 -16.22 -3.14
CA GLY A 373 5.57 -15.55 -4.04
C GLY A 373 4.18 -15.57 -3.40
N LEU A 374 3.75 -14.41 -2.92
CA LEU A 374 2.64 -14.21 -2.00
C LEU A 374 1.79 -13.16 -2.69
N HIS A 375 0.57 -13.44 -3.13
CA HIS A 375 -0.26 -12.49 -3.89
C HIS A 375 -0.96 -11.47 -2.97
N ASP A 376 -1.29 -10.29 -3.50
CA ASP A 376 -1.86 -9.12 -2.80
C ASP A 376 -3.27 -9.43 -2.26
N GLU A 377 -3.82 -10.55 -2.71
CA GLU A 377 -5.10 -11.14 -2.32
C GLU A 377 -5.10 -11.73 -0.89
N PHE A 378 -3.96 -11.72 -0.18
CA PHE A 378 -3.77 -12.42 1.09
C PHE A 378 -3.14 -11.58 2.21
N ARG A 379 -3.38 -10.26 2.22
CA ARG A 379 -3.12 -9.46 3.43
C ARG A 379 -4.17 -8.39 3.69
#